data_AF-A0A6M5J746-F1
#
_entry.id   AF-A0A6M5J746-F1
#
_cell.length_a   1.000
_cell.length_b   1.000
_cell.length_c   1.000
_cell.angle_alpha   90.00
_cell.angle_beta   90.00
_cell.angle_gamma   90.00
#
_symmetry.space_group_name_H-M   'P 1'
#
loop_
_entity.id
_entity.type
_entity.pdbx_description
1 polymer ?
#
loop_
_entity_poly.entity_id
_entity_poly.type
_entity_poly.pdbx_seq_one_letter_code
_entity_poly.pdbx_strand_id
1 'polypeptide(L)'
;MTLSHRTLTGTTAPLPIMPAISHARFALGDVVRHRLFGFRGVIFDVDPVFANSEEWYASIPEEVRPVKDQPFYHLLAENAESSYVAYVSQQNLEPDGSDEPIDHPAINGLFEPFTDGRYALRREHRH
;
A
#
# COMPACT_ATOMS: atom_id res chain seq x y z
N MET A 1 22.46 -21.98 45.81
CA MET A 1 21.41 -21.89 44.77
C MET A 1 21.89 -20.90 43.72
N THR A 2 22.29 -21.39 42.56
CA THR A 2 22.96 -20.65 41.48
C THR A 2 21.93 -19.88 40.63
N LEU A 3 22.15 -18.57 40.48
CA LEU A 3 21.38 -17.68 39.60
C LEU A 3 21.74 -18.02 38.14
N SER A 4 20.76 -18.57 37.40
CA SER A 4 20.90 -18.86 35.98
C SER A 4 20.59 -17.59 35.17
N HIS A 5 21.61 -17.03 34.52
CA HIS A 5 21.44 -15.95 33.55
C HIS A 5 20.72 -16.49 32.31
N ARG A 6 19.46 -16.08 32.14
CA ARG A 6 18.70 -16.29 30.92
C ARG A 6 19.21 -15.30 29.87
N THR A 7 20.07 -15.77 28.97
CA THR A 7 20.48 -15.02 27.78
C THR A 7 19.27 -14.88 26.86
N LEU A 8 18.84 -13.63 26.62
CA LEU A 8 17.90 -13.30 25.56
C LEU A 8 18.69 -13.28 24.25
N THR A 9 18.64 -14.37 23.48
CA THR A 9 19.08 -14.37 22.08
C THR A 9 18.10 -13.55 21.26
N GLY A 10 18.46 -12.30 20.98
CA GLY A 10 17.78 -11.47 19.98
C GLY A 10 17.93 -12.14 18.61
N THR A 11 16.82 -12.63 18.07
CA THR A 11 16.75 -13.08 16.68
C THR A 11 16.65 -11.84 15.81
N THR A 12 17.77 -11.40 15.23
CA THR A 12 17.74 -10.41 14.16
C THR A 12 17.15 -11.10 12.94
N ALA A 13 15.88 -10.83 12.64
CA ALA A 13 15.30 -11.24 11.36
C ALA A 13 16.13 -10.61 10.23
N PRO A 14 16.52 -11.36 9.18
CA PRO A 14 17.22 -10.79 8.05
C PRO A 14 16.33 -9.72 7.40
N LEU A 15 16.93 -8.57 7.06
CA LEU A 15 16.24 -7.52 6.32
C LEU A 15 15.70 -8.09 4.99
N PRO A 16 14.52 -7.67 4.53
CA PRO A 16 13.99 -8.11 3.24
C PRO A 16 15.01 -7.83 2.14
N ILE A 17 15.23 -8.82 1.27
CA ILE A 17 16.12 -8.68 0.12
C ILE A 17 15.48 -7.67 -0.82
N MET A 18 15.92 -6.41 -0.76
CA MET A 18 15.39 -5.37 -1.62
C MET A 18 15.93 -5.59 -3.04
N PRO A 19 15.08 -5.71 -4.07
CA PRO A 19 15.54 -5.83 -5.44
C PRO A 19 16.33 -4.58 -5.81
N ALA A 20 17.39 -4.75 -6.60
CA ALA A 20 18.21 -3.62 -7.06
C ALA A 20 17.39 -2.62 -7.89
N ILE A 21 16.31 -3.07 -8.53
CA ILE A 21 15.37 -2.28 -9.32
C ILE A 21 13.97 -2.86 -9.13
N SER A 22 13.01 -2.03 -8.72
CA SER A 22 11.57 -2.36 -8.75
C SER A 22 10.86 -1.47 -9.78
N HIS A 23 9.92 -2.04 -10.54
CA HIS A 23 9.13 -1.32 -11.54
C HIS A 23 7.72 -1.04 -11.02
N ALA A 24 7.50 0.20 -10.57
CA ALA A 24 6.19 0.73 -10.21
C ALA A 24 5.38 1.07 -11.46
N ARG A 25 4.16 0.56 -11.56
CA ARG A 25 3.19 0.82 -12.65
C ARG A 25 2.35 2.05 -12.40
N PHE A 26 2.23 2.44 -11.14
CA PHE A 26 1.40 3.55 -10.68
C PHE A 26 2.23 4.51 -9.83
N ALA A 27 1.87 5.78 -9.87
CA ALA A 27 2.49 6.88 -9.15
C ALA A 27 1.56 7.42 -8.05
N LEU A 28 2.13 8.25 -7.16
CA LEU A 28 1.35 8.95 -6.14
C LEU A 28 0.34 9.89 -6.80
N GLY A 29 -0.89 9.83 -6.31
CA GLY A 29 -2.03 10.58 -6.83
C GLY A 29 -2.77 9.90 -7.98
N ASP A 30 -2.28 8.76 -8.49
CA ASP A 30 -3.04 7.96 -9.46
C ASP A 30 -4.26 7.32 -8.79
N VAL A 31 -5.39 7.34 -9.48
CA VAL A 31 -6.61 6.65 -9.07
C VAL A 31 -6.62 5.25 -9.67
N VAL A 32 -6.84 4.25 -8.82
CA VAL A 32 -6.80 2.83 -9.19
C VAL A 32 -8.01 2.09 -8.65
N ARG A 33 -8.28 0.93 -9.24
CA ARG A 33 -9.32 0.00 -8.80
C ARG A 33 -8.71 -1.33 -8.43
N HIS A 34 -9.24 -1.97 -7.40
CA HIS A 34 -8.87 -3.34 -7.06
C HIS A 34 -9.56 -4.33 -8.02
N ARG A 35 -8.78 -5.20 -8.69
CA ARG A 35 -9.27 -6.12 -9.73
C ARG A 35 -10.37 -7.08 -9.25
N LEU A 36 -10.20 -7.63 -8.04
CA LEU A 36 -11.12 -8.63 -7.46
C LEU A 36 -12.26 -8.00 -6.64
N PHE A 37 -11.94 -7.10 -5.72
CA PHE A 37 -12.91 -6.54 -4.77
C PHE A 37 -13.62 -5.26 -5.26
N GLY A 38 -13.18 -4.67 -6.37
CA GLY A 38 -13.89 -3.58 -7.05
C GLY A 38 -13.87 -2.21 -6.35
N PHE A 39 -13.26 -2.07 -5.17
CA PHE A 39 -13.09 -0.77 -4.51
C PHE A 39 -12.11 0.12 -5.29
N ARG A 40 -12.26 1.43 -5.12
CA ARG A 40 -11.43 2.46 -5.76
C ARG A 40 -10.54 3.13 -4.72
N GLY A 41 -9.45 3.74 -5.14
CA GLY A 41 -8.62 4.53 -4.24
C GLY A 41 -7.53 5.33 -4.94
N VAL A 42 -6.99 6.31 -4.23
CA VAL A 42 -5.84 7.11 -4.67
C VAL A 42 -4.58 6.65 -3.95
N ILE A 43 -3.49 6.47 -4.70
CA ILE A 43 -2.19 6.07 -4.14
C ILE A 43 -1.55 7.25 -3.42
N PHE A 44 -1.18 7.06 -2.15
CA PHE A 44 -0.46 8.07 -1.37
C PHE A 44 0.93 7.64 -0.90
N ASP A 45 1.25 6.34 -0.96
CA ASP A 45 2.59 5.83 -0.67
C ASP A 45 2.87 4.50 -1.40
N VAL A 46 4.15 4.13 -1.52
CA VAL A 46 4.62 2.92 -2.22
C VAL A 46 5.83 2.29 -1.54
N ASP A 47 5.73 0.99 -1.27
CA ASP A 47 6.87 0.15 -0.89
C ASP A 47 7.41 -0.58 -2.12
N PRO A 48 8.75 -0.70 -2.28
CA PRO A 48 9.33 -1.41 -3.43
C PRO A 48 9.07 -2.93 -3.40
N VAL A 49 8.83 -3.48 -2.22
CA VAL A 49 8.48 -4.89 -1.93
C VAL A 49 7.50 -4.94 -0.76
N PHE A 50 6.95 -6.12 -0.47
CA PHE A 50 6.12 -6.31 0.72
C PHE A 50 6.82 -5.84 2.00
N ALA A 51 6.19 -4.92 2.74
CA ALA A 51 6.72 -4.30 3.95
C ALA A 51 5.73 -4.31 5.13
N ASN A 52 4.83 -5.30 5.18
CA ASN A 52 3.91 -5.50 6.30
C ASN A 52 4.30 -6.75 7.13
N SER A 53 3.55 -7.08 8.17
CA SER A 53 3.88 -8.19 9.06
C SER A 53 3.69 -9.56 8.40
N GLU A 54 4.56 -10.51 8.75
CA GLU A 54 4.44 -11.90 8.32
C GLU A 54 3.12 -12.54 8.82
N GLU A 55 2.63 -12.12 9.98
CA GLU A 55 1.35 -12.57 10.55
C GLU A 55 0.18 -12.16 9.66
N TRP A 56 0.16 -10.89 9.20
CA TRP A 56 -0.84 -10.43 8.25
C TRP A 56 -0.75 -11.21 6.95
N TYR A 57 0.46 -11.40 6.42
CA TYR A 57 0.68 -12.18 5.19
C TYR A 57 0.17 -13.62 5.32
N ALA A 58 0.42 -14.29 6.45
CA ALA A 58 -0.04 -15.63 6.73
C ALA A 58 -1.57 -15.72 6.86
N SER A 59 -2.24 -14.64 7.28
CA SER A 59 -3.70 -14.57 7.40
C SER A 59 -4.41 -14.57 6.04
N ILE A 60 -3.71 -14.21 4.96
CA ILE A 60 -4.27 -14.24 3.60
C ILE A 60 -4.34 -15.71 3.13
N PRO A 61 -5.47 -16.16 2.55
CA PRO A 61 -5.57 -17.50 1.96
C PRO A 61 -4.49 -17.73 0.90
N GLU A 62 -3.86 -18.91 0.91
CA GLU A 62 -2.68 -19.18 0.08
C GLU A 62 -2.92 -18.96 -1.41
N GLU A 63 -4.15 -19.25 -1.87
CA GLU A 63 -4.59 -19.11 -3.26
C GLU A 63 -4.61 -17.67 -3.80
N VAL A 64 -4.72 -16.68 -2.91
CA VAL A 64 -4.75 -15.24 -3.27
C VAL A 64 -3.60 -14.45 -2.66
N ARG A 65 -2.61 -15.14 -2.05
CA ARG A 65 -1.44 -14.47 -1.47
C ARG A 65 -0.64 -13.75 -2.57
N PRO A 66 -0.36 -12.45 -2.39
CA PRO A 66 0.39 -11.72 -3.39
C PRO A 66 1.88 -12.10 -3.36
N VAL A 67 2.54 -12.11 -4.52
CA VAL A 67 4.00 -12.27 -4.58
C VAL A 67 4.65 -11.08 -3.86
N LYS A 68 5.63 -11.33 -2.99
CA LYS A 68 6.28 -10.27 -2.17
C LYS A 68 7.26 -9.40 -2.96
N ASP A 69 7.88 -9.94 -4.01
CA ASP A 69 8.88 -9.26 -4.85
C ASP A 69 8.21 -8.41 -5.95
N GLN A 70 7.42 -7.44 -5.51
CA GLN A 70 6.78 -6.44 -6.36
C GLN A 70 6.40 -5.22 -5.51
N PRO A 71 6.13 -4.05 -6.11
CA PRO A 71 5.63 -2.91 -5.37
C PRO A 71 4.30 -3.17 -4.67
N PHE A 72 4.17 -2.65 -3.45
CA PHE A 72 2.92 -2.57 -2.69
C PHE A 72 2.56 -1.11 -2.48
N TYR A 73 1.27 -0.80 -2.55
CA TYR A 73 0.76 0.56 -2.53
C TYR A 73 -0.13 0.78 -1.32
N HIS A 74 -0.01 1.95 -0.71
CA HIS A 74 -0.97 2.45 0.25
C HIS A 74 -1.98 3.37 -0.44
N LEU A 75 -3.25 3.10 -0.20
CA LEU A 75 -4.38 3.76 -0.86
C LEU A 75 -5.28 4.42 0.16
N LEU A 76 -5.73 5.64 -0.12
CA LEU A 76 -6.97 6.15 0.46
C LEU A 76 -8.10 5.58 -0.41
N ALA A 77 -8.85 4.62 0.12
CA ALA A 77 -9.81 3.83 -0.62
C ALA A 77 -11.26 4.10 -0.19
N GLU A 78 -12.19 3.85 -1.08
CA GLU A 78 -13.63 3.94 -0.85
C GLU A 78 -14.37 2.75 -1.47
N ASN A 79 -15.51 2.42 -0.89
CA ASN A 79 -16.55 1.60 -1.50
C ASN A 79 -17.92 2.24 -1.25
N ALA A 80 -19.00 1.56 -1.62
CA ALA A 80 -20.37 2.08 -1.47
C ALA A 80 -20.79 2.39 -0.02
N GLU A 81 -20.05 1.89 0.98
CA GLU A 81 -20.45 1.94 2.39
C GLU A 81 -19.50 2.78 3.24
N SER A 82 -18.22 2.90 2.88
CA SER A 82 -17.18 3.47 3.75
C SER A 82 -15.91 3.87 3.00
N SER A 83 -15.11 4.74 3.64
CA SER A 83 -13.74 5.09 3.24
C SER A 83 -12.71 4.57 4.26
N TYR A 84 -11.56 4.08 3.80
CA TYR A 84 -10.53 3.44 4.63
C TYR A 84 -9.15 3.47 3.96
N VAL A 85 -8.10 3.12 4.72
CA VAL A 85 -6.73 2.93 4.17
C VAL A 85 -6.54 1.47 3.76
N ALA A 86 -6.05 1.24 2.54
CA ALA A 86 -5.76 -0.10 2.03
C ALA A 86 -4.27 -0.30 1.70
N TYR A 87 -3.77 -1.52 1.90
CA TYR A 87 -2.43 -1.96 1.49
C TYR A 87 -2.54 -3.07 0.44
N VAL A 88 -2.10 -2.79 -0.79
CA VAL A 88 -2.43 -3.64 -1.95
C VAL A 88 -1.22 -3.86 -2.86
N SER A 89 -1.02 -5.10 -3.30
CA SER A 89 0.03 -5.44 -4.27
C SER A 89 -0.25 -4.87 -5.66
N GLN A 90 0.79 -4.46 -6.38
CA GLN A 90 0.70 -3.95 -7.76
C GLN A 90 -0.14 -4.83 -8.70
N GLN A 91 0.01 -6.15 -8.66
CA GLN A 91 -0.72 -7.08 -9.53
C GLN A 91 -2.24 -7.06 -9.35
N ASN A 92 -2.72 -6.61 -8.18
CA ASN A 92 -4.14 -6.55 -7.84
C ASN A 92 -4.78 -5.21 -8.19
N LEU A 93 -4.02 -4.28 -8.78
CA LEU A 93 -4.48 -2.96 -9.17
C LEU A 93 -4.58 -2.84 -10.69
N GLU A 94 -5.51 -2.00 -11.12
CA GLU A 94 -5.65 -1.51 -12.48
C GLU A 94 -5.99 0.00 -12.46
N PRO A 95 -5.67 0.75 -13.53
CA PRO A 95 -6.07 2.15 -13.63
C PRO A 95 -7.58 2.30 -13.52
N ASP A 96 -8.04 3.29 -12.77
CA ASP A 96 -9.44 3.66 -12.75
C ASP A 96 -9.75 4.59 -13.94
N GLY A 97 -10.67 4.16 -14.80
CA GLY A 97 -11.04 4.90 -16.02
C GLY A 97 -12.28 5.79 -15.88
N SER A 98 -12.79 6.00 -14.67
CA SER A 98 -14.05 6.74 -14.47
C SER A 98 -13.89 8.25 -14.55
N ASP A 99 -12.66 8.76 -14.35
CA ASP A 99 -12.38 10.19 -14.17
C ASP A 99 -13.15 10.82 -13.00
N GLU A 100 -13.52 10.02 -12.00
CA GLU A 100 -14.22 10.49 -10.80
C GLU A 100 -13.26 10.61 -9.61
N PRO A 101 -13.46 11.60 -8.71
CA PRO A 101 -12.70 11.68 -7.47
C PRO A 101 -12.99 10.48 -6.56
N ILE A 102 -12.13 10.31 -5.56
CA ILE A 102 -12.32 9.43 -4.40
C ILE A 102 -12.90 10.26 -3.24
N ASP A 103 -13.93 9.75 -2.57
CA ASP A 103 -14.46 10.32 -1.33
C ASP A 103 -13.73 9.71 -0.13
N HIS A 104 -12.72 10.42 0.35
CA HIS A 104 -12.00 10.05 1.57
C HIS A 104 -11.58 11.30 2.36
N PRO A 105 -11.89 11.40 3.68
CA PRO A 105 -11.69 12.62 4.46
C PRO A 105 -10.23 13.10 4.53
N ALA A 106 -9.28 12.17 4.44
CA ALA A 106 -7.85 12.47 4.45
C ALA A 106 -7.30 13.08 3.13
N ILE A 107 -8.05 13.04 2.02
CA ILE A 107 -7.57 13.50 0.71
C ILE A 107 -7.16 14.97 0.75
N ASN A 108 -8.02 15.82 1.34
CA ASN A 108 -7.77 17.27 1.41
C ASN A 108 -6.53 17.64 2.23
N GLY A 109 -6.03 16.73 3.07
CA GLY A 109 -4.78 16.93 3.82
C GLY A 109 -3.52 16.66 3.00
N LEU A 110 -3.59 15.76 2.00
CA LEU A 110 -2.42 15.28 1.26
C LEU A 110 -2.36 15.81 -0.17
N PHE A 111 -3.52 16.00 -0.80
CA PHE A 111 -3.64 16.31 -2.22
C PHE A 111 -4.28 17.67 -2.47
N GLU A 112 -3.95 18.23 -3.62
CA GLU A 112 -4.71 19.29 -4.27
C GLU A 112 -6.06 18.74 -4.81
N PRO A 113 -7.02 19.59 -5.17
CA PRO A 113 -8.27 19.15 -5.80
C PRO A 113 -8.04 18.26 -7.02
N PHE A 114 -8.92 17.26 -7.19
CA PHE A 114 -8.86 16.32 -8.31
C PHE A 114 -8.92 17.06 -9.66
N THR A 115 -7.96 16.77 -10.54
CA THR A 115 -7.80 17.47 -11.83
C THR A 115 -7.25 16.51 -12.88
N ASP A 116 -7.86 16.46 -14.07
CA ASP A 116 -7.43 15.64 -15.21
C ASP A 116 -7.15 14.17 -14.85
N GLY A 117 -8.10 13.52 -14.16
CA GLY A 117 -8.01 12.09 -13.83
C GLY A 117 -7.05 11.71 -12.70
N ARG A 118 -6.42 12.69 -12.03
CA ARG A 118 -5.44 12.42 -10.98
C ARG A 118 -5.45 13.45 -9.86
N TYR A 119 -4.80 13.09 -8.77
CA TYR A 119 -4.45 14.00 -7.68
C TYR A 119 -3.00 14.45 -7.79
N ALA A 120 -2.74 15.70 -7.38
CA ALA A 120 -1.39 16.21 -7.21
C ALA A 120 -1.09 16.34 -5.72
N LEU A 121 0.08 15.86 -5.27
CA LEU A 121 0.51 16.07 -3.89
C LEU A 121 0.64 17.57 -3.61
N ARG A 122 0.17 17.99 -2.43
CA ARG A 122 0.41 19.35 -1.93
C ARG A 122 1.90 19.61 -1.82
N ARG A 123 2.29 20.87 -2.05
CA ARG A 123 3.71 21.29 -2.02
C ARG A 123 4.41 20.93 -0.71
N GLU A 124 3.67 20.95 0.39
CA GLU A 124 4.12 20.65 1.75
C GLU A 124 4.62 19.20 1.92
N HIS A 125 4.15 18.29 1.06
CA HIS A 125 4.47 16.87 1.09
C HIS A 125 5.36 16.41 -0.08
N ARG A 126 5.89 17.36 -0.85
CA ARG A 126 6.90 17.09 -1.88
C ARG A 126 8.27 17.24 -1.24
N HIS A 127 8.95 16.12 -0.98
CA HIS A 127 10.34 16.09 -0.51
C HIS A 127 11.32 15.95 -1.67
#